data_AF-A0A1W9LCR4-F1
#
_entry.id   AF-A0A1W9LCR4-F1
#
_cell.length_a   1.000
_cell.length_b   1.000
_cell.length_c   1.000
_cell.angle_alpha   90.00
_cell.angle_beta   90.00
_cell.angle_gamma   90.00
#
_symmetry.space_group_name_H-M   'P 1'
#
loop_
_entity.id
_entity.type
_entity.pdbx_description
1 polymer ?
#
loop_
_entity_poly.entity_id
_entity_poly.type
_entity_poly.pdbx_seq_one_letter_code
_entity_poly.pdbx_strand_id
1 'polypeptide(L)' 'QKNKRINIRLSEKDLIGIQTRAVEEGLPYQTLISSVLHKYLSGMLTEIRRA' A
#
# COMPACT_ATOMS: atom_id res chain seq x y z
N GLN A 1 -16.53 -9.21 4.58
CA GLN A 1 -17.33 -8.03 4.17
C GLN A 1 -17.24 -7.88 2.66
N LYS A 2 -18.30 -7.41 1.98
CA LYS A 2 -18.37 -7.33 0.51
C LYS A 2 -17.21 -6.48 -0.06
N ASN A 3 -16.48 -7.03 -1.03
CA ASN A 3 -15.39 -6.32 -1.71
C ASN A 3 -15.97 -5.14 -2.52
N LYS A 4 -15.60 -3.92 -2.14
CA LYS A 4 -15.87 -2.72 -2.96
C LYS A 4 -14.64 -2.44 -3.82
N ARG A 5 -14.81 -2.36 -5.13
CA ARG A 5 -13.73 -1.94 -6.04
C ARG A 5 -13.58 -0.43 -5.96
N ILE A 6 -12.35 0.03 -5.76
CA ILE A 6 -11.99 1.45 -5.78
C ILE A 6 -10.93 1.66 -6.86
N ASN A 7 -11.05 2.74 -7.63
CA ASN A 7 -10.00 3.18 -8.55
C ASN A 7 -9.23 4.32 -7.88
N ILE A 8 -7.92 4.16 -7.73
CA ILE A 8 -7.03 5.17 -7.15
C ILE A 8 -6.13 5.67 -8.27
N ARG A 9 -6.03 6.99 -8.45
CA ARG A 9 -5.02 7.59 -9.33
C ARG A 9 -3.71 7.69 -8.55
N LEU A 10 -2.65 7.10 -9.11
CA LEU A 10 -1.29 7.18 -8.58
C LEU A 10 -0.41 7.83 -9.64
N SER A 11 0.63 8.55 -9.20
CA SER A 11 1.67 8.97 -10.13
C SER A 11 2.48 7.74 -10.58
N GLU A 12 3.08 7.81 -11.76
CA GLU A 12 3.94 6.73 -12.27
C GLU A 12 5.10 6.44 -11.31
N LYS A 13 5.68 7.49 -10.72
CA LYS A 13 6.75 7.39 -9.73
C LYS A 13 6.32 6.60 -8.49
N ASP A 14 5.13 6.87 -7.97
CA ASP A 14 4.59 6.16 -6.80
C ASP A 14 4.28 4.70 -7.13
N LEU A 15 3.73 4.46 -8.32
CA LEU A 15 3.42 3.11 -8.79
C LEU A 15 4.70 2.26 -8.91
N ILE A 16 5.79 2.82 -9.43
CA ILE A 16 7.09 2.15 -9.50
C ILE A 16 7.61 1.87 -8.09
N GLY A 17 7.57 2.85 -7.18
CA GLY A 17 8.04 2.67 -5.81
C GLY A 17 7.30 1.57 -5.05
N ILE A 18 5.97 1.48 -5.24
CA ILE A 18 5.15 0.41 -4.65
C ILE A 18 5.50 -0.94 -5.26
N GLN A 19 5.69 -1.02 -6.58
CA GLN A 19 6.09 -2.27 -7.24
C GLN A 19 7.44 -2.77 -6.73
N THR A 20 8.44 -1.88 -6.60
CA THR A 20 9.76 -2.22 -6.06
C THR A 20 9.64 -2.80 -4.65
N ARG A 21 8.94 -2.11 -3.74
CA ARG A 21 8.73 -2.61 -2.37
C ARG A 21 7.96 -3.93 -2.33
N ALA A 22 7.00 -4.12 -3.21
CA ALA A 22 6.23 -5.35 -3.28
C ALA A 22 7.11 -6.54 -3.70
N VAL A 23 8.00 -6.33 -4.67
CA VAL A 23 8.99 -7.34 -5.08
C VAL A 23 9.97 -7.64 -3.95
N GLU A 24 10.45 -6.63 -3.22
CA GLU A 24 11.32 -6.82 -2.05
C GLU A 24 10.65 -7.64 -0.94
N GLU A 25 9.36 -7.41 -0.67
CA GLU A 25 8.57 -8.19 0.29
C GLU A 25 8.11 -9.55 -0.27
N GLY A 26 8.34 -9.85 -1.55
CA GLY A 26 7.89 -11.08 -2.21
C GLY A 26 6.36 -11.16 -2.39
N LEU A 27 5.67 -10.01 -2.42
CA LEU A 27 4.22 -9.91 -2.50
C LEU A 27 3.79 -9.21 -3.79
N PRO A 28 2.58 -9.48 -4.33
CA PRO A 28 1.99 -8.65 -5.36
C PRO A 28 1.77 -7.22 -4.88
N TYR A 29 2.01 -6.21 -5.72
CA TYR A 29 1.82 -4.79 -5.37
C TYR A 29 0.39 -4.48 -4.89
N GLN A 30 -0.62 -5.17 -5.43
CA GLN A 30 -2.02 -5.03 -5.02
C GLN A 30 -2.24 -5.54 -3.58
N THR A 31 -1.58 -6.65 -3.23
CA THR A 31 -1.59 -7.22 -1.88
C THR A 31 -0.87 -6.31 -0.90
N LEU A 32 0.28 -5.74 -1.32
CA LEU A 32 1.01 -4.77 -0.52
C LEU A 32 0.14 -3.53 -0.22
N ILE A 33 -0.48 -2.94 -1.25
CA ILE A 33 -1.39 -1.79 -1.10
C ILE A 33 -2.52 -2.13 -0.12
N SER A 34 -3.15 -3.30 -0.27
CA SER A 34 -4.22 -3.74 0.61
C SER A 34 -3.74 -3.93 2.05
N SER A 35 -2.57 -4.56 2.23
CA SER A 35 -1.93 -4.76 3.54
C SER A 35 -1.61 -3.43 4.22
N VAL A 36 -1.07 -2.46 3.50
CA VAL A 36 -0.80 -1.11 4.01
C VAL A 36 -2.08 -0.41 4.43
N LEU A 37 -3.16 -0.48 3.64
CA LEU A 37 -4.45 0.09 4.01
C LEU A 37 -5.01 -0.56 5.28
N HIS A 38 -4.93 -1.89 5.40
CA HIS A 38 -5.35 -2.60 6.60
C HIS A 38 -4.49 -2.23 7.83
N LYS A 39 -3.16 -2.17 7.67
CA LYS A 39 -2.22 -1.74 8.72
C LYS A 39 -2.50 -0.32 9.18
N TYR A 40 -2.78 0.59 8.23
CA TYR A 40 -3.14 1.98 8.52
C TYR A 40 -4.46 2.08 9.30
N LEU A 41 -5.51 1.39 8.84
CA LEU A 41 -6.81 1.36 9.52
C LEU A 41 -6.77 0.70 10.90
N SER A 42 -5.90 -0.30 11.08
CA SER A 42 -5.70 -0.97 12.37
C SER A 42 -4.93 -0.14 13.40
N GLY A 43 -4.47 1.07 13.04
CA GLY A 43 -3.70 1.95 13.93
C GLY A 43 -2.27 1.50 14.20
N MET A 44 -1.80 0.41 13.56
CA MET A 44 -0.43 -0.10 13.71
C MET A 44 0.57 0.57 12.78
N LEU A 45 0.12 1.34 11.79
CA LEU A 45 1.01 2.13 10.95
C LEU A 45 1.29 3.48 11.63
N THR A 46 2.29 3.53 12.49
CA THR A 46 2.88 4.80 12.93
C THR A 46 3.55 5.40 11.70
N GLU A 47 2.90 6.38 11.06
CA GLU A 47 3.58 7.23 10.09
C GLU A 47 4.72 7.90 10.87
N ILE A 48 5.94 7.36 10.76
CA ILE A 48 7.13 8.01 11.29
C ILE A 48 7.32 9.23 10.40
N ARG A 49 6.59 10.30 10.69
CA ARG A 49 6.91 11.64 10.25
C ARG A 49 8.28 11.91 10.85
N ARG A 50 9.33 11.64 10.07
CA ARG A 50 10.62 12.23 10.34
C ARG A 50 10.41 13.73 10.17
N ALA A 51 10.29 14.39 11.32
CA ALA A 51 10.38 15.84 11.46
C ALA A 51 11.73 16.33 10.90
#